data_AF-A0AAV4CH61-F1
#
_entry.id   AF-A0AAV4CH61-F1
#
_cell.length_a   1.000
_cell.length_b   1.000
_cell.length_c   1.000
_cell.angle_alpha   90.00
_cell.angle_beta   90.00
_cell.angle_gamma   90.00
#
_symmetry.space_group_name_H-M   'P 1'
#
loop_
_entity.id
_entity.type
_entity.pdbx_description
1 polymer ?
#
loop_
_entity_poly.entity_id
_entity_poly.type
_entity_poly.pdbx_seq_one_letter_code
_entity_poly.pdbx_strand_id
1 'polypeptide(L)'
;MLTLDHQHYSVTLPWGSRPVLPTPWTRPVFNKIHGLSHSGVRPTQKAISQRFVWHGMRRDIRQWCKACPECQASKVHRHTRSPLTERLPP
;
A
#
# COMPACT_ATOMS: atom_id res chain seq x y z
N MET A 1 3.94 45.95 -15.23
CA MET A 1 2.70 45.30 -14.72
C MET A 1 3.12 44.04 -13.98
N LEU A 2 2.48 43.83 -12.83
CA LEU A 2 2.96 43.07 -11.69
C LEU A 2 3.33 41.61 -11.98
N THR A 3 4.41 41.19 -11.31
CA THR A 3 4.99 39.87 -11.09
C THR A 3 3.98 38.74 -10.90
N LEU A 4 4.34 37.52 -11.30
CA LEU A 4 4.07 36.28 -10.54
C LEU A 4 5.09 35.20 -10.96
N ASP A 5 6.33 35.37 -10.52
CA ASP A 5 7.25 34.25 -10.28
C ASP A 5 6.66 33.46 -9.10
N HIS A 6 5.98 32.34 -9.38
CA HIS A 6 5.33 31.56 -8.33
C HIS A 6 6.34 30.58 -7.73
N GLN A 7 7.16 31.14 -6.86
CA GLN A 7 8.01 30.44 -5.91
C GLN A 7 7.13 29.60 -4.96
N HIS A 8 6.99 28.30 -5.20
CA HIS A 8 6.39 27.37 -4.22
C HIS A 8 7.51 26.72 -3.39
N TYR A 9 7.79 27.40 -2.28
CA TYR A 9 8.55 27.02 -1.09
C TYR A 9 8.63 25.49 -0.83
N SER A 10 9.77 24.87 -1.10
CA SER A 10 10.13 23.59 -0.49
C SER A 10 10.94 23.86 0.78
N VAL A 11 10.24 24.08 1.90
CA VAL A 11 10.88 24.08 3.22
C VAL A 11 11.15 22.63 3.60
N THR A 12 12.41 22.22 3.51
CA THR A 12 12.88 20.90 3.92
C THR A 12 12.91 20.82 5.45
N LEU A 13 11.76 20.54 6.07
CA LEU A 13 11.69 20.18 7.48
C LEU A 13 12.06 18.70 7.66
N PRO A 14 12.71 18.31 8.78
CA PRO A 14 13.00 16.90 9.10
C PRO A 14 11.72 16.04 9.21
N TRP A 15 10.56 16.69 9.33
CA TRP A 15 9.21 16.15 9.18
C TRP A 15 8.70 16.58 7.80
N GLY A 16 9.20 15.94 6.74
CA GLY A 16 8.95 16.36 5.36
C GLY A 16 7.47 16.65 5.07
N SER A 17 7.21 17.77 4.38
CA SER A 17 5.89 18.07 3.85
C SER A 17 5.49 16.93 2.91
N ARG A 18 4.52 16.12 3.34
CA ARG A 18 3.96 15.05 2.51
C ARG A 18 2.74 15.65 1.81
N PRO A 19 2.81 15.90 0.50
CA PRO A 19 1.66 16.44 -0.22
C PRO A 19 0.48 15.47 -0.14
N VAL A 20 -0.72 16.06 -0.06
CA VAL A 20 -1.97 15.30 -0.17
C VAL A 20 -2.18 14.92 -1.63
N LEU A 21 -2.29 13.63 -1.89
CA LEU A 21 -2.45 13.10 -3.22
C LEU A 21 -3.95 13.14 -3.61
N PRO A 22 -4.32 13.74 -4.76
CA PRO A 22 -5.70 13.72 -5.21
C PRO A 22 -6.15 12.29 -5.56
N THR A 23 -7.43 11.99 -5.34
CA THR A 23 -8.06 10.68 -5.57
C THR A 23 -7.65 9.97 -6.87
N PRO A 24 -7.65 10.60 -8.06
CA PRO A 24 -7.30 9.90 -9.31
C PRO A 24 -5.85 9.37 -9.35
N TRP A 25 -4.94 9.96 -8.56
CA TRP A 25 -3.53 9.59 -8.54
C TRP A 25 -3.20 8.51 -7.50
N THR A 26 -4.10 8.27 -6.54
CA THR A 26 -3.89 7.29 -5.46
C THR A 26 -3.61 5.89 -5.98
N ARG A 27 -4.40 5.42 -6.96
CA ARG A 27 -4.24 4.07 -7.53
C ARG A 27 -3.01 3.94 -8.43
N PRO A 28 -2.70 4.88 -9.36
CA PRO A 28 -1.45 4.85 -10.11
C PRO A 28 -0.19 4.83 -9.22
N VAL A 29 -0.13 5.67 -8.19
CA VAL A 29 1.00 5.70 -7.25
C VAL A 29 1.11 4.37 -6.50
N PHE A 30 -0.01 3.82 -6.03
CA PHE A 30 -0.01 2.48 -5.42
C PHE A 30 0.53 1.42 -6.38
N ASN A 31 0.02 1.33 -7.60
CA ASN A 31 0.43 0.32 -8.57
C ASN A 31 1.93 0.41 -8.84
N LYS A 32 2.49 1.63 -8.99
CA LYS A 32 3.91 1.84 -9.25
C LYS A 32 4.80 1.38 -8.09
N ILE A 33 4.41 1.67 -6.85
CA ILE A 33 5.21 1.32 -5.66
C ILE A 33 5.04 -0.15 -5.29
N HIS A 34 3.80 -0.66 -5.31
CA HIS A 34 3.50 -2.06 -5.02
C HIS A 34 4.14 -2.99 -6.05
N GLY A 35 4.05 -2.66 -7.34
CA GLY A 35 4.59 -3.48 -8.44
C GLY A 35 6.13 -3.56 -8.51
N LEU A 36 6.88 -2.82 -7.70
CA LEU A 36 8.35 -2.97 -7.62
C LEU A 36 8.75 -4.35 -7.08
N SER A 37 7.94 -4.90 -6.17
CA SER A 37 8.26 -6.16 -5.49
C SER A 37 7.04 -6.92 -4.99
N HIS A 38 5.83 -6.51 -5.38
CA HIS A 38 4.56 -7.03 -4.86
C HIS A 38 4.52 -7.09 -3.33
N SER A 39 5.10 -6.06 -2.70
CA SER A 39 5.27 -6.03 -1.26
C SER A 39 3.93 -6.03 -0.52
N GLY A 40 3.91 -6.62 0.67
CA GLY A 40 2.72 -6.67 1.51
C GLY A 40 2.25 -5.29 2.00
N VAL A 41 1.10 -5.27 2.66
CA VAL A 41 0.40 -4.05 3.10
C VAL A 41 1.32 -3.10 3.89
N ARG A 42 2.03 -3.60 4.90
CA ARG A 42 2.88 -2.77 5.79
C ARG A 42 4.05 -2.11 5.05
N PRO A 43 4.88 -2.86 4.29
CA PRO A 43 5.92 -2.28 3.45
C PRO A 43 5.40 -1.25 2.44
N THR A 44 4.33 -1.58 1.70
CA THR A 44 3.75 -0.68 0.70
C THR A 44 3.24 0.61 1.37
N GLN A 45 2.54 0.50 2.50
CA GLN A 45 2.08 1.66 3.26
C GLN A 45 3.26 2.53 3.72
N LYS A 46 4.32 1.92 4.27
CA LYS A 46 5.51 2.65 4.72
C LYS A 46 6.15 3.41 3.55
N ALA A 47 6.40 2.75 2.43
CA ALA A 47 7.03 3.34 1.25
C ALA A 47 6.23 4.53 0.69
N ILE A 48 4.91 4.41 0.59
CA ILE A 48 4.05 5.48 0.09
C ILE A 48 3.97 6.63 1.12
N SER A 49 3.75 6.32 2.40
CA SER A 49 3.60 7.31 3.47
C SER A 49 4.86 8.12 3.77
N GLN A 50 6.02 7.72 3.25
CA GLN A 50 7.24 8.52 3.31
C GLN A 50 7.19 9.74 2.38
N ARG A 51 6.38 9.69 1.31
CA ARG A 51 6.39 10.69 0.23
C ARG A 51 5.03 11.36 0.01
N PHE A 52 3.93 10.66 0.28
CA PHE A 52 2.57 11.12 0.00
C PHE A 52 1.63 10.80 1.15
N VAL A 53 0.50 11.49 1.23
CA VAL A 53 -0.63 11.16 2.12
C VAL A 53 -1.97 11.33 1.38
N TRP A 54 -3.01 10.59 1.75
CA TRP A 54 -4.39 10.88 1.31
C TRP A 54 -5.40 10.32 2.32
N HIS A 55 -6.63 10.80 2.27
CA HIS A 55 -7.71 10.32 3.14
C HIS A 55 -8.06 8.86 2.85
N GLY A 56 -8.03 8.00 3.87
CA GLY A 56 -8.35 6.58 3.70
C GLY A 56 -7.17 5.71 3.22
N MET A 57 -5.96 6.26 3.06
CA MET A 57 -4.77 5.55 2.57
C MET A 57 -4.58 4.13 3.08
N ARG A 58 -4.67 3.92 4.41
CA ARG A 58 -4.43 2.60 5.01
C ARG A 58 -5.48 1.57 4.57
N ARG A 59 -6.74 2.01 4.43
CA ARG A 59 -7.85 1.17 3.98
C ARG A 59 -7.65 0.78 2.52
N ASP A 60 -7.34 1.76 1.68
CA ASP A 60 -7.20 1.57 0.24
C ASP A 60 -6.01 0.64 -0.06
N ILE A 61 -4.82 0.92 0.50
CA ILE A 61 -3.63 0.07 0.34
C ILE A 61 -3.91 -1.36 0.79
N ARG A 62 -4.57 -1.53 1.96
CA ARG A 62 -4.93 -2.88 2.45
C ARG A 62 -5.83 -3.61 1.46
N GLN A 63 -6.86 -2.94 0.95
CA GLN A 63 -7.80 -3.54 0.00
C GLN A 63 -7.10 -3.89 -1.31
N TRP A 64 -6.25 -3.01 -1.82
CA TRP A 64 -5.58 -3.21 -3.10
C TRP A 64 -4.49 -4.28 -3.06
N CYS A 65 -3.68 -4.33 -1.99
CA CYS A 65 -2.75 -5.45 -1.80
C CYS A 65 -3.49 -6.79 -1.68
N LYS A 66 -4.64 -6.84 -0.98
CA LYS A 66 -5.45 -8.05 -0.90
C LYS A 66 -6.04 -8.45 -2.25
N ALA A 67 -6.42 -7.49 -3.08
CA ALA A 67 -6.99 -7.73 -4.40
C ALA A 67 -5.95 -7.95 -5.50
N CYS A 68 -4.64 -7.92 -5.19
CA CYS A 68 -3.60 -8.10 -6.20
C CYS A 68 -3.56 -9.57 -6.68
N PRO A 69 -3.81 -9.85 -7.97
CA PRO A 69 -3.89 -11.21 -8.49
C PRO A 69 -2.54 -11.94 -8.40
N GLU A 70 -1.43 -11.25 -8.66
CA GLU A 70 -0.09 -11.81 -8.59
C GLU A 70 0.29 -12.19 -7.15
N CYS A 71 -0.07 -11.36 -6.17
CA CYS A 71 0.12 -11.67 -4.76
C CYS A 71 -0.74 -12.85 -4.32
N GLN A 72 -2.00 -12.95 -4.78
CA GLN A 72 -2.90 -14.05 -4.45
C GLN A 72 -2.38 -15.37 -5.02
N ALA A 73 -1.98 -15.37 -6.30
CA ALA A 73 -1.42 -16.55 -6.96
C ALA A 73 -0.12 -17.03 -6.30
N SER A 74 0.72 -16.10 -5.81
CA SER A 74 1.96 -16.44 -5.12
C SER A 74 1.75 -16.95 -3.69
N LYS A 75 0.62 -16.61 -3.06
CA LYS A 75 0.34 -16.93 -1.66
C LYS A 75 -0.47 -18.23 -1.51
N VAL A 76 0.04 -19.31 -2.06
CA VAL A 76 -0.54 -20.65 -1.86
C VAL A 76 -0.02 -21.23 -0.54
N HIS A 77 -0.81 -21.09 0.53
CA HIS A 77 -0.52 -21.80 1.78
C HIS A 77 -1.07 -23.23 1.68
N ARG A 78 -0.18 -24.21 1.53
CA ARG A 78 -0.57 -25.62 1.57
C ARG A 78 -0.83 -25.99 3.02
N HIS A 79 -2.11 -26.17 3.38
CA HIS A 79 -2.45 -26.71 4.69
C HIS A 79 -1.96 -28.16 4.77
N THR A 80 -1.16 -28.48 5.80
CA THR A 80 -0.90 -29.86 6.19
C THR A 80 -2.23 -30.46 6.65
N ARG A 81 -2.84 -31.30 5.81
CA ARG A 81 -4.03 -32.05 6.19
C ARG A 81 -3.58 -33.16 7.14
N SER A 82 -4.00 -33.10 8.40
CA SER A 82 -3.87 -34.23 9.30
C SER A 82 -4.82 -35.35 8.84
N PRO A 83 -4.44 -36.63 8.98
CA PRO A 83 -5.36 -37.73 8.80
C PRO A 83 -6.60 -37.54 9.68
N LEU A 84 -7.78 -37.91 9.15
CA LEU A 84 -9.00 -37.97 9.95
C LEU A 84 -8.88 -39.19 10.87
N THR A 85 -8.62 -38.97 12.15
CA THR A 85 -8.69 -40.01 13.17
C THR A 85 -10.13 -40.11 13.65
N GLU A 86 -10.72 -41.30 13.51
CA GLU A 86 -12.01 -41.61 14.12
C GLU A 86 -11.86 -41.66 15.65
N ARG A 87 -12.70 -40.89 16.35
CA ARG A 87 -12.80 -40.99 17.80
C ARG A 87 -13.64 -42.22 18.13
N LEU A 88 -13.03 -43.21 18.77
CA LEU A 88 -13.78 -44.30 19.38
C LEU A 88 -14.60 -43.75 20.57
N PRO A 89 -15.88 -44.13 20.71
CA PRO A 89 -16.67 -43.79 21.89
C PRO A 89 -16.14 -44.53 23.15
N PRO A 90 -16.41 -43.99 24.35
CA PRO A 90 -15.99 -44.58 25.62
C PRO A 90 -16.67 -45.93 25.92
#